data_AF-A0A7I9YQT0-F1
#
_entry.id   AF-A0A7I9YQT0-F1
#
_cell.length_a   1.000
_cell.length_b   1.000
_cell.length_c   1.000
_cell.angle_alpha   90.00
_cell.angle_beta   90.00
_cell.angle_gamma   90.00
#
_symmetry.space_group_name_H-M   'P 1'
#
loop_
_entity.id
_entity.type
_entity.pdbx_description
1 polymer ?
#
loop_
_entity_poly.entity_id
_entity_poly.type
_entity_poly.pdbx_seq_one_letter_code
_entity_poly.pdbx_strand_id
1 'polypeptide(L)'
;MDQTLLIDVSAVCEISGGVLSIADSLAAMGRPLRLAVPSPAPDPYSLRTAAHLTHRRAALGLAACDAADELTRMAEIFVGTAHTMAGIARWTSVGMLGLVAPSANHPVDYSRRTVRAATPNWAQDNTWTPQNDDEVLSCAVLLNIGDPDLSTPWLPDAAALQTLGDTLATLSERLQQAWPGGSRPAAMLNRFGEWIRVDYRNALQHSVADVNSWATEYMSARTGVATAAADYTAARQAALDGEERSVASEAARQALDRYAGWSLGDWDLADFPRLVDGS
;
A
#
# COMPACT_ATOMS: atom_id res chain seq x y z
N MET A 1 32.12 38.26 16.65
CA MET A 1 31.55 38.33 15.29
C MET A 1 30.37 37.39 15.29
N ASP A 2 29.17 37.93 15.48
CA ASP A 2 27.91 37.18 15.46
C ASP A 2 27.67 36.69 14.04
N GLN A 3 27.74 35.37 13.83
CA GLN A 3 27.23 34.76 12.61
C GLN A 3 25.71 34.79 12.70
N THR A 4 25.09 35.72 11.97
CA THR A 4 23.67 35.58 11.61
C THR A 4 23.56 34.28 10.82
N LEU A 5 23.09 33.22 11.48
CA LEU A 5 22.86 31.91 10.88
C LEU A 5 21.72 32.04 9.87
N LEU A 6 22.06 32.40 8.64
CA LEU A 6 21.14 32.50 7.52
C LEU A 6 20.85 31.09 6.99
N ILE A 7 19.58 30.83 6.69
CA ILE A 7 19.15 29.61 6.02
C ILE A 7 19.82 29.49 4.64
N ASP A 8 20.37 28.32 4.34
CA ASP A 8 20.89 28.02 3.00
C ASP A 8 19.75 27.60 2.09
N VAL A 9 19.19 28.58 1.37
CA VAL A 9 18.05 28.37 0.46
C VAL A 9 18.41 27.38 -0.65
N SER A 10 19.64 27.42 -1.17
CA SER A 10 20.05 26.53 -2.27
C SER A 10 20.07 25.08 -1.79
N ALA A 11 20.67 24.84 -0.62
CA ALA A 11 20.69 23.51 -0.02
C ALA A 11 19.28 23.01 0.31
N VAL A 12 18.38 23.87 0.82
CA VAL A 12 16.98 23.47 1.08
C VAL A 12 16.23 23.10 -0.20
N CYS A 13 16.45 23.82 -1.30
CA CYS A 13 15.86 23.48 -2.60
C CYS A 13 16.38 22.13 -3.13
N GLU A 14 17.69 21.86 -3.03
CA GLU A 14 18.27 20.58 -3.42
C GLU A 14 17.72 19.41 -2.58
N ILE A 15 17.63 19.60 -1.27
CA ILE A 15 17.07 18.60 -0.35
C ILE A 15 15.61 18.31 -0.70
N SER A 16 14.83 19.36 -0.97
CA SER A 16 13.43 19.24 -1.38
C SER A 16 13.28 18.50 -2.70
N GLY A 17 14.19 18.71 -3.65
CA GLY A 17 14.26 17.90 -4.88
C GLY A 17 14.50 16.40 -4.59
N GLY A 18 15.37 16.08 -3.63
CA GLY A 18 15.56 14.71 -3.14
C GLY A 18 14.29 14.11 -2.53
N VAL A 19 13.58 14.87 -1.70
CA VAL A 19 12.29 14.45 -1.10
C VAL A 19 11.24 14.17 -2.19
N LEU A 20 11.16 15.02 -3.23
CA LEU A 20 10.24 14.82 -4.35
C LEU A 20 10.56 13.58 -5.18
N SER A 21 11.85 13.25 -5.36
CA SER A 21 12.25 12.01 -6.04
C SER A 21 11.81 10.76 -5.27
N ILE A 22 11.84 10.82 -3.94
CA ILE A 22 11.37 9.73 -3.07
C ILE A 22 9.84 9.63 -3.11
N ALA A 23 9.14 10.77 -3.13
CA ALA A 23 7.69 10.80 -3.31
C ALA A 23 7.26 10.14 -4.64
N ASP A 24 7.91 10.48 -5.75
CA ASP A 24 7.62 9.88 -7.05
C ASP A 24 7.88 8.36 -7.04
N SER A 25 8.99 7.93 -6.45
CA SER A 25 9.32 6.51 -6.31
C SER A 25 8.27 5.75 -5.48
N LEU A 26 7.82 6.34 -4.37
CA LEU A 26 6.80 5.75 -3.50
C LEU A 26 5.44 5.67 -4.21
N ALA A 27 5.05 6.72 -4.94
CA ALA A 27 3.85 6.70 -5.76
C ALA A 27 3.93 5.64 -6.88
N ALA A 28 5.06 5.52 -7.56
CA ALA A 28 5.29 4.51 -8.58
C ALA A 28 5.17 3.08 -8.00
N MET A 29 5.62 2.86 -6.76
CA MET A 29 5.44 1.61 -6.04
C MET A 29 4.01 1.34 -5.59
N GLY A 30 3.27 2.39 -5.19
CA GLY A 30 1.89 2.27 -4.73
C GLY A 30 0.89 2.00 -5.86
N ARG A 31 1.11 2.57 -7.06
CA ARG A 31 0.14 2.52 -8.18
C ARG A 31 -0.26 1.08 -8.56
N PRO A 32 0.67 0.13 -8.76
CA PRO A 32 0.33 -1.24 -9.17
C PRO A 32 -0.36 -2.06 -8.06
N LEU A 33 -0.16 -1.72 -6.79
CA LEU A 33 -0.80 -2.42 -5.66
C LEU A 33 -2.32 -2.22 -5.64
N ARG A 34 -2.83 -1.18 -6.32
CA ARG A 34 -4.26 -0.89 -6.44
C ARG A 34 -4.95 -1.70 -7.54
N LEU A 35 -4.20 -2.48 -8.33
CA LEU A 35 -4.77 -3.37 -9.32
C LEU A 35 -5.40 -4.59 -8.64
N ALA A 36 -6.49 -5.09 -9.22
CA ALA A 36 -7.19 -6.25 -8.71
C ALA A 36 -6.30 -7.50 -8.78
N VAL A 37 -6.35 -8.31 -7.72
CA VAL A 37 -5.79 -9.66 -7.73
C VAL A 37 -6.77 -10.56 -8.46
N PRO A 38 -6.37 -11.24 -9.55
CA PRO A 38 -7.26 -12.15 -10.25
C PRO A 38 -7.57 -13.37 -9.37
N SER A 39 -8.80 -13.85 -9.42
CA SER A 39 -9.15 -15.15 -8.84
C SER A 39 -8.64 -16.26 -9.76
N PRO A 40 -7.93 -17.28 -9.24
CA PRO A 40 -7.45 -18.41 -10.05
C PRO A 40 -8.60 -19.30 -10.51
N ALA A 41 -9.72 -19.30 -9.80
CA ALA A 41 -10.89 -20.13 -10.09
C ALA A 41 -12.18 -19.32 -9.93
N PRO A 42 -13.25 -19.68 -10.67
CA PRO A 42 -14.56 -19.06 -10.55
C PRO A 42 -15.37 -19.56 -9.35
N ASP A 43 -14.79 -20.36 -8.45
CA ASP A 43 -15.48 -20.81 -7.25
C ASP A 43 -15.67 -19.66 -6.24
N PRO A 44 -16.73 -19.70 -5.41
CA PRO A 44 -17.03 -18.64 -4.45
C PRO A 44 -15.90 -18.34 -3.46
N TYR A 45 -15.14 -19.34 -3.03
CA TYR A 45 -14.07 -19.14 -2.04
C TYR A 45 -12.88 -18.40 -2.65
N SER A 46 -12.43 -18.81 -3.84
CA SER A 46 -11.33 -18.13 -4.53
C SER A 46 -11.68 -16.70 -4.92
N LEU A 47 -12.90 -16.46 -5.42
CA LEU A 47 -13.38 -15.11 -5.77
C LEU A 47 -13.39 -14.18 -4.55
N ARG A 48 -13.85 -14.69 -3.41
CA ARG A 48 -13.90 -13.96 -2.14
C ARG A 48 -12.49 -13.65 -1.62
N THR A 49 -11.60 -14.63 -1.59
CA THR A 49 -10.21 -14.43 -1.15
C THR A 49 -9.48 -13.43 -2.03
N ALA A 50 -9.65 -13.50 -3.36
CA ALA A 50 -9.09 -12.55 -4.31
C ALA A 50 -9.61 -11.12 -4.06
N ALA A 51 -10.90 -10.96 -3.73
CA ALA A 51 -11.49 -9.67 -3.38
C ALA A 51 -10.91 -9.11 -2.06
N HIS A 52 -10.74 -9.92 -1.02
CA HIS A 52 -10.09 -9.48 0.22
C HIS A 52 -8.63 -9.08 0.02
N LEU A 53 -7.86 -9.88 -0.71
CA LEU A 53 -6.47 -9.57 -1.07
C LEU A 53 -6.38 -8.28 -1.89
N THR A 54 -7.30 -8.08 -2.83
CA THR A 54 -7.41 -6.83 -3.61
C THR A 54 -7.64 -5.64 -2.71
N HIS A 55 -8.58 -5.74 -1.76
CA HIS A 55 -8.86 -4.65 -0.82
C HIS A 55 -7.64 -4.29 0.03
N ARG A 56 -6.95 -5.29 0.60
CA ARG A 56 -5.74 -5.05 1.42
C ARG A 56 -4.59 -4.45 0.63
N ARG A 57 -4.33 -4.98 -0.57
CA ARG A 57 -3.28 -4.43 -1.44
C ARG A 57 -3.61 -3.02 -1.90
N ALA A 58 -4.88 -2.75 -2.22
CA ALA A 58 -5.32 -1.41 -2.56
C ALA A 58 -5.15 -0.44 -1.39
N ALA A 59 -5.42 -0.85 -0.15
CA ALA A 59 -5.16 -0.04 1.05
C ALA A 59 -3.67 0.32 1.18
N LEU A 60 -2.75 -0.63 0.98
CA LEU A 60 -1.30 -0.34 0.93
C LEU A 60 -0.94 0.63 -0.20
N GLY A 61 -1.48 0.41 -1.41
CA GLY A 61 -1.23 1.27 -2.55
C GLY A 61 -1.76 2.69 -2.37
N LEU A 62 -2.90 2.85 -1.69
CA LEU A 62 -3.44 4.16 -1.31
C LEU A 62 -2.56 4.82 -0.25
N ALA A 63 -2.13 4.09 0.78
CA ALA A 63 -1.24 4.62 1.81
C ALA A 63 0.09 5.12 1.22
N ALA A 64 0.67 4.41 0.25
CA ALA A 64 1.87 4.88 -0.46
C ALA A 64 1.63 6.14 -1.28
N CYS A 65 0.50 6.23 -1.98
CA CYS A 65 0.15 7.46 -2.73
C CYS A 65 -0.10 8.64 -1.79
N ASP A 66 -0.80 8.43 -0.67
CA ASP A 66 -1.08 9.48 0.31
C ASP A 66 0.21 9.92 1.03
N ALA A 67 1.12 8.98 1.32
CA ALA A 67 2.45 9.26 1.85
C ALA A 67 3.31 10.04 0.85
N ALA A 68 3.24 9.73 -0.44
CA ALA A 68 3.92 10.48 -1.50
C ALA A 68 3.41 11.92 -1.62
N ASP A 69 2.09 12.12 -1.56
CA ASP A 69 1.50 13.46 -1.55
C ASP A 69 1.94 14.26 -0.31
N GLU A 70 2.03 13.60 0.84
CA GLU A 70 2.51 14.23 2.07
C GLU A 70 3.98 14.63 1.97
N LEU A 71 4.86 13.78 1.42
CA LEU A 71 6.26 14.13 1.14
C LEU A 71 6.37 15.30 0.17
N THR A 72 5.51 15.35 -0.85
CA THR A 72 5.42 16.48 -1.79
C THR A 72 5.06 17.76 -1.05
N ARG A 73 4.05 17.71 -0.18
CA ARG A 73 3.66 18.83 0.68
C ARG A 73 4.78 19.26 1.62
N MET A 74 5.55 18.32 2.19
CA MET A 74 6.71 18.66 3.02
C MET A 74 7.75 19.45 2.21
N ALA A 75 8.07 19.01 0.99
CA ALA A 75 9.00 19.69 0.10
C ALA A 75 8.52 21.11 -0.26
N GLU A 76 7.23 21.28 -0.58
CA GLU A 76 6.62 22.61 -0.81
C GLU A 76 6.79 23.53 0.41
N ILE A 77 6.52 23.00 1.61
CA ILE A 77 6.65 23.75 2.87
C ILE A 77 8.10 24.16 3.12
N PHE A 78 9.07 23.28 2.87
CA PHE A 78 10.48 23.59 3.07
C PHE A 78 10.96 24.70 2.13
N VAL A 79 10.67 24.58 0.84
CA VAL A 79 11.04 25.59 -0.17
C VAL A 79 10.35 26.93 0.14
N GLY A 80 9.04 26.90 0.40
CA GLY A 80 8.28 28.12 0.69
C GLY A 80 8.77 28.82 1.96
N THR A 81 9.06 28.05 3.02
CA THR A 81 9.59 28.63 4.27
C THR A 81 10.99 29.20 4.06
N ALA A 82 11.86 28.51 3.31
CA ALA A 82 13.20 29.00 3.02
C ALA A 82 13.20 30.30 2.23
N HIS A 83 12.35 30.43 1.22
CA HIS A 83 12.20 31.67 0.47
C HIS A 83 11.63 32.80 1.31
N THR A 84 10.63 32.54 2.16
CA THR A 84 10.08 33.54 3.09
C THR A 84 11.13 34.03 4.08
N MET A 85 11.89 33.12 4.70
CA MET A 85 12.96 33.49 5.63
C MET A 85 14.07 34.30 4.94
N ALA A 86 14.46 33.94 3.72
CA ALA A 86 15.42 34.73 2.95
C ALA A 86 14.89 36.11 2.55
N GLY A 87 13.60 36.21 2.23
CA GLY A 87 12.91 37.48 2.01
C GLY A 87 12.95 38.37 3.24
N ILE A 88 12.57 37.82 4.41
CA ILE A 88 12.63 38.51 5.71
C ILE A 88 14.06 39.00 5.99
N ALA A 89 15.08 38.15 5.84
CA ALA A 89 16.46 38.53 6.08
C ALA A 89 16.93 39.69 5.18
N ARG A 90 16.55 39.68 3.89
CA ARG A 90 16.81 40.79 2.96
C ARG A 90 16.12 42.06 3.42
N TRP A 91 14.87 41.98 3.87
CA TRP A 91 14.09 43.14 4.33
C TRP A 91 14.59 43.71 5.64
N THR A 92 15.01 42.87 6.58
CA THR A 92 15.71 43.31 7.79
C THR A 92 16.99 44.06 7.42
N SER A 93 17.76 43.57 6.44
CA SER A 93 18.97 44.25 5.97
C SER A 93 18.66 45.62 5.35
N VAL A 94 17.58 45.73 4.55
CA VAL A 94 17.09 47.00 3.99
C VAL A 94 16.66 47.98 5.09
N GLY A 95 15.94 47.49 6.10
CA GLY A 95 15.53 48.29 7.26
C GLY A 95 16.72 48.80 8.09
N MET A 96 17.77 47.97 8.27
CA MET A 96 19.02 48.40 8.92
C MET A 96 19.73 49.53 8.16
N LEU A 97 19.51 49.65 6.85
CA LEU A 97 20.02 50.75 6.02
C LEU A 97 19.12 52.00 6.05
N GLY A 98 18.07 52.02 6.86
CA GLY A 98 17.12 53.14 6.98
C GLY A 98 16.12 53.24 5.82
N LEU A 99 16.03 52.21 4.98
CA LEU A 99 15.11 52.16 3.83
C LEU A 99 13.80 51.47 4.23
N VAL A 100 12.69 51.87 3.60
CA VAL A 100 11.36 51.28 3.85
C VAL A 100 11.31 49.87 3.29
N ALA A 101 11.12 48.88 4.16
CA ALA A 101 10.92 47.49 3.78
C ALA A 101 9.42 47.18 3.56
N PRO A 102 9.05 46.31 2.59
CA PRO A 102 7.69 45.79 2.47
C PRO A 102 7.28 44.97 3.71
N SER A 103 5.97 44.82 3.93
CA SER A 103 5.43 44.06 5.08
C SER A 103 5.80 42.57 4.98
N ALA A 104 6.38 42.02 6.06
CA ALA A 104 6.75 40.59 6.26
C ALA A 104 5.60 39.58 6.06
N ASN A 105 4.35 40.04 5.97
CA ASN A 105 3.17 39.20 5.88
C ASN A 105 2.84 38.88 4.42
N HIS A 106 3.63 38.02 3.78
CA HIS A 106 3.14 37.27 2.61
C HIS A 106 2.81 35.85 3.06
N PRO A 107 1.52 35.46 3.12
CA PRO A 107 1.16 34.07 3.34
C PRO A 107 1.70 33.27 2.16
N VAL A 108 2.42 32.19 2.45
CA VAL A 108 2.76 31.19 1.45
C VAL A 108 1.61 30.19 1.45
N ASP A 109 0.92 30.09 0.32
CA ASP A 109 -0.10 29.07 0.12
C ASP A 109 0.58 27.73 -0.14
N TYR A 110 0.20 26.71 0.61
CA TYR A 110 0.67 25.33 0.46
C TYR A 110 -0.48 24.41 0.06
N SER A 111 -0.16 23.32 -0.62
CA SER A 111 -1.17 22.33 -0.99
C SER A 111 -1.85 21.77 0.26
N ARG A 112 -3.18 21.64 0.20
CA ARG A 112 -3.95 20.95 1.25
C ARG A 112 -3.69 19.46 1.21
N ARG A 113 -3.86 18.81 2.36
CA ARG A 113 -3.81 17.36 2.44
C ARG A 113 -4.87 16.73 1.53
N THR A 114 -4.44 15.76 0.74
CA THR A 114 -5.35 14.86 0.00
C THR A 114 -5.51 13.57 0.80
N VAL A 115 -6.75 13.10 0.95
CA VAL A 115 -7.05 11.80 1.54
C VAL A 115 -7.87 11.02 0.53
N ARG A 116 -7.37 9.84 0.14
CA ARG A 116 -8.11 8.96 -0.77
C ARG A 116 -8.98 8.01 0.04
N ALA A 117 -10.24 7.87 -0.35
CA ALA A 117 -11.13 6.89 0.27
C ALA A 117 -10.83 5.49 -0.29
N ALA A 118 -10.71 4.50 0.58
CA ALA A 118 -10.67 3.11 0.16
C ALA A 118 -12.02 2.70 -0.42
N THR A 119 -11.99 1.91 -1.50
CA THR A 119 -13.21 1.27 -2.03
C THR A 119 -13.78 0.33 -0.96
N PRO A 120 -15.10 0.32 -0.73
CA PRO A 120 -15.71 -0.59 0.25
C PRO A 120 -15.33 -2.05 -0.05
N ASN A 121 -15.01 -2.81 0.99
CA ASN A 121 -14.81 -4.25 0.84
C ASN A 121 -16.17 -4.94 0.65
N TRP A 122 -16.59 -5.11 -0.59
CA TRP A 122 -17.85 -5.79 -0.94
C TRP A 122 -17.84 -7.29 -0.59
N ALA A 123 -16.67 -7.88 -0.36
CA ALA A 123 -16.50 -9.28 0.01
C ALA A 123 -16.50 -9.52 1.53
N GLN A 124 -16.96 -8.57 2.35
CA GLN A 124 -17.06 -8.77 3.81
C GLN A 124 -18.03 -9.88 4.23
N ASP A 125 -18.95 -10.28 3.35
CA ASP A 125 -19.91 -11.34 3.66
C ASP A 125 -19.29 -12.73 3.51
N ASN A 126 -18.86 -13.30 4.65
CA ASN A 126 -18.30 -14.64 4.75
C ASN A 126 -19.33 -15.73 5.04
N THR A 127 -20.63 -15.46 4.85
CA THR A 127 -21.68 -16.38 5.32
C THR A 127 -22.11 -17.46 4.33
N TRP A 128 -21.72 -17.35 3.05
CA TRP A 128 -22.11 -18.36 2.07
C TRP A 128 -21.40 -19.70 2.34
N THR A 129 -22.18 -20.77 2.38
CA THR A 129 -21.71 -22.16 2.44
C THR A 129 -22.61 -23.05 1.58
N PRO A 130 -22.07 -24.12 0.96
CA PRO A 130 -22.86 -25.12 0.25
C PRO A 130 -23.89 -25.78 1.18
N GLN A 131 -25.14 -25.86 0.75
CA GLN A 131 -26.25 -26.41 1.56
C GLN A 131 -26.52 -27.90 1.29
N ASN A 132 -26.06 -28.42 0.16
CA ASN A 132 -26.30 -29.80 -0.25
C ASN A 132 -25.09 -30.40 -1.00
N ASP A 133 -25.13 -31.70 -1.28
CA ASP A 133 -24.04 -32.43 -1.94
C ASP A 133 -23.80 -31.95 -3.38
N ASP A 134 -24.85 -31.57 -4.09
CA ASP A 134 -24.78 -31.07 -5.47
C ASP A 134 -24.04 -29.72 -5.55
N GLU A 135 -24.29 -28.83 -4.59
CA GLU A 135 -23.59 -27.54 -4.46
C GLU A 135 -22.11 -27.74 -4.11
N VAL A 136 -21.79 -28.69 -3.21
CA VAL A 136 -20.41 -29.07 -2.89
C VAL A 136 -19.68 -29.56 -4.13
N LEU A 137 -20.28 -30.49 -4.87
CA LEU A 137 -19.67 -31.08 -6.06
C LEU A 137 -19.56 -30.07 -7.22
N SER A 138 -20.54 -29.17 -7.37
CA SER A 138 -20.47 -28.08 -8.34
C SER A 138 -19.35 -27.09 -8.00
N CYS A 139 -19.20 -26.73 -6.72
CA CYS A 139 -18.09 -25.90 -6.24
C CYS A 139 -16.73 -26.58 -6.46
N ALA A 140 -16.65 -27.89 -6.23
CA ALA A 140 -15.46 -28.69 -6.51
C ALA A 140 -15.06 -28.66 -7.99
N VAL A 141 -16.03 -28.74 -8.91
CA VAL A 141 -15.76 -28.57 -10.36
C VAL A 141 -15.22 -27.19 -10.66
N LEU A 142 -15.85 -26.12 -10.15
CA LEU A 142 -15.40 -24.75 -10.37
C LEU A 142 -13.97 -24.51 -9.85
N LEU A 143 -13.63 -25.07 -8.68
CA LEU A 143 -12.28 -25.00 -8.12
C LEU A 143 -11.27 -25.78 -8.99
N ASN A 144 -11.65 -26.96 -9.48
CA ASN A 144 -10.77 -27.83 -10.25
C ASN A 144 -10.43 -27.28 -11.65
N ILE A 145 -11.36 -26.58 -12.31
CA ILE A 145 -11.13 -25.93 -13.61
C ILE A 145 -10.26 -24.67 -13.51
N GLY A 146 -10.00 -24.19 -12.29
CA GLY A 146 -9.14 -23.03 -12.05
C GLY A 146 -7.70 -23.22 -12.54
N ASP A 147 -7.01 -22.09 -12.70
CA ASP A 147 -5.63 -22.01 -13.16
C ASP A 147 -4.70 -22.69 -12.13
N PRO A 148 -3.86 -23.68 -12.53
CA PRO A 148 -2.87 -24.26 -11.64
C PRO A 148 -1.72 -23.30 -11.30
N ASP A 149 -1.49 -22.25 -12.10
CA ASP A 149 -0.36 -21.34 -11.95
C ASP A 149 -0.83 -19.97 -11.42
N LEU A 150 -0.81 -19.82 -10.10
CA LEU A 150 -1.08 -18.55 -9.45
C LEU A 150 0.04 -17.54 -9.75
N SER A 151 -0.25 -16.58 -10.62
CA SER A 151 0.62 -15.44 -10.85
C SER A 151 0.80 -14.64 -9.57
N THR A 152 2.02 -14.60 -9.03
CA THR A 152 2.34 -13.73 -7.90
C THR A 152 2.16 -12.27 -8.33
N PRO A 153 1.34 -11.47 -7.64
CA PRO A 153 1.19 -10.06 -7.98
C PRO A 153 2.53 -9.33 -7.90
N TRP A 154 2.75 -8.36 -8.78
CA TRP A 154 3.94 -7.50 -8.73
C TRP A 154 4.05 -6.80 -7.37
N LEU A 155 5.28 -6.70 -6.88
CA LEU A 155 5.63 -6.13 -5.58
C LEU A 155 6.91 -5.30 -5.69
N PRO A 156 7.03 -4.23 -4.87
CA PRO A 156 8.27 -3.47 -4.78
C PRO A 156 9.41 -4.27 -4.14
N ASP A 157 10.65 -4.02 -4.58
CA ASP A 157 11.84 -4.61 -3.96
C ASP A 157 12.07 -4.03 -2.56
N ALA A 158 12.25 -4.91 -1.56
CA ALA A 158 12.55 -4.53 -0.19
C ALA A 158 13.84 -3.71 -0.08
N ALA A 159 14.84 -3.97 -0.93
CA ALA A 159 16.07 -3.18 -0.98
C ALA A 159 15.83 -1.76 -1.51
N ALA A 160 14.88 -1.58 -2.42
CA ALA A 160 14.49 -0.26 -2.91
C ALA A 160 13.84 0.57 -1.80
N LEU A 161 12.93 -0.02 -1.01
CA LEU A 161 12.30 0.65 0.14
C LEU A 161 13.32 1.01 1.22
N GLN A 162 14.26 0.12 1.50
CA GLN A 162 15.38 0.40 2.41
C GLN A 162 16.17 1.63 1.94
N THR A 163 16.52 1.66 0.66
CA THR A 163 17.27 2.77 0.04
C THR A 163 16.52 4.09 0.14
N LEU A 164 15.21 4.11 -0.09
CA LEU A 164 14.39 5.32 0.04
C LEU A 164 14.44 5.88 1.46
N GLY A 165 14.28 5.03 2.47
CA GLY A 165 14.30 5.47 3.86
C GLY A 165 15.68 5.94 4.33
N ASP A 166 16.75 5.28 3.91
CA ASP A 166 18.13 5.72 4.18
C ASP A 166 18.45 7.06 3.50
N THR A 167 17.90 7.28 2.31
CA THR A 167 18.00 8.57 1.61
C THR A 167 17.27 9.67 2.38
N LEU A 168 16.06 9.42 2.91
CA LEU A 168 15.35 10.38 3.76
C LEU A 168 16.11 10.71 5.05
N ALA A 169 16.74 9.72 5.69
CA ALA A 169 17.57 9.95 6.87
C ALA A 169 18.77 10.88 6.54
N THR A 170 19.45 10.62 5.42
CA THR A 170 20.55 11.48 4.93
C THR A 170 20.08 12.90 4.62
N LEU A 171 18.91 13.04 3.96
CA LEU A 171 18.32 14.35 3.66
C LEU A 171 17.92 15.10 4.93
N SER A 172 17.43 14.40 5.96
CA SER A 172 17.13 14.97 7.27
C SER A 172 18.38 15.60 7.92
N GLU A 173 19.50 14.89 7.93
CA GLU A 173 20.77 15.40 8.50
C GLU A 173 21.25 16.65 7.76
N ARG A 174 21.19 16.62 6.43
CA ARG A 174 21.52 17.78 5.59
C ARG A 174 20.58 18.96 5.85
N LEU A 175 19.28 18.71 6.04
CA LEU A 175 18.29 19.75 6.32
C LEU A 175 18.57 20.44 7.65
N GLN A 176 18.96 19.68 8.67
CA GLN A 176 19.32 20.23 9.98
C GLN A 176 20.54 21.16 9.91
N GLN A 177 21.48 20.88 9.02
CA GLN A 177 22.66 21.73 8.80
C GLN A 177 22.32 22.98 7.96
N ALA A 178 21.47 22.83 6.94
CA ALA A 178 21.10 23.91 6.03
C ALA A 178 20.11 24.92 6.64
N TRP A 179 19.31 24.50 7.63
CA TRP A 179 18.27 25.31 8.24
C TRP A 179 18.46 25.45 9.77
N PRO A 180 18.99 26.60 10.23
CA PRO A 180 19.01 26.98 11.63
C PRO A 180 17.57 27.06 12.20
N GLY A 181 17.18 26.10 13.04
CA GLY A 181 15.81 25.95 13.55
C GLY A 181 14.96 24.89 12.83
N GLY A 182 15.48 24.26 11.79
CA GLY A 182 14.83 23.18 11.02
C GLY A 182 14.83 21.81 11.70
N SER A 183 15.07 21.74 13.01
CA SER A 183 15.16 20.46 13.76
C SER A 183 13.88 19.65 13.73
N ARG A 184 12.72 20.32 13.81
CA ARG A 184 11.41 19.66 13.72
C ARG A 184 11.10 19.12 12.31
N PRO A 185 11.27 19.89 11.23
CA PRO A 185 11.25 19.39 9.86
C PRO A 185 12.17 18.19 9.60
N ALA A 186 13.43 18.27 10.04
CA ALA A 186 14.40 17.19 9.89
C ALA A 186 13.96 15.92 10.64
N ALA A 187 13.58 16.05 11.92
CA ALA A 187 13.06 14.92 12.69
C ALA A 187 11.82 14.27 12.05
N MET A 188 10.97 15.05 11.36
CA MET A 188 9.83 14.52 10.62
C MET A 188 10.27 13.67 9.42
N LEU A 189 11.22 14.16 8.60
CA LEU A 189 11.78 13.39 7.49
C LEU A 189 12.43 12.09 7.97
N ASN A 190 13.18 12.13 9.07
CA ASN A 190 13.78 10.93 9.64
C ASN A 190 12.74 9.89 10.09
N ARG A 191 11.66 10.33 10.75
CA ARG A 191 10.53 9.46 11.10
C ARG A 191 9.84 8.88 9.87
N PHE A 192 9.72 9.67 8.80
CA PHE A 192 9.15 9.20 7.55
C PHE A 192 10.02 8.14 6.89
N GLY A 193 11.35 8.34 6.89
CA GLY A 193 12.30 7.34 6.46
C GLY A 193 12.16 6.03 7.24
N GLU A 194 12.02 6.12 8.56
CA GLU A 194 11.81 4.94 9.41
C GLU A 194 10.50 4.20 9.08
N TRP A 195 9.40 4.93 8.91
CA TRP A 195 8.12 4.35 8.51
C TRP A 195 8.22 3.59 7.18
N ILE A 196 8.96 4.11 6.19
CA ILE A 196 9.19 3.40 4.92
C ILE A 196 9.99 2.10 5.15
N ARG A 197 11.09 2.15 5.92
CA ARG A 197 11.99 1.01 6.14
C ARG A 197 11.38 -0.11 6.95
N VAL A 198 10.53 0.25 7.91
CA VAL A 198 9.98 -0.68 8.89
C VAL A 198 8.52 -0.95 8.58
N ASP A 199 7.64 0.01 8.82
CA ASP A 199 6.19 -0.23 8.84
C ASP A 199 5.67 -0.59 7.44
N TYR A 200 5.97 0.23 6.43
CA TYR A 200 5.48 0.01 5.07
C TYR A 200 6.11 -1.24 4.43
N ARG A 201 7.42 -1.44 4.63
CA ARG A 201 8.12 -2.65 4.17
C ARG A 201 7.56 -3.91 4.81
N ASN A 202 7.35 -3.92 6.13
CA ASN A 202 6.80 -5.07 6.84
C ASN A 202 5.37 -5.36 6.38
N ALA A 203 4.53 -4.33 6.21
CA ALA A 203 3.17 -4.52 5.70
C ALA A 203 3.15 -5.14 4.29
N LEU A 204 4.06 -4.71 3.41
CA LEU A 204 4.24 -5.35 2.10
C LEU A 204 4.66 -6.81 2.22
N GLN A 205 5.63 -7.13 3.10
CA GLN A 205 6.07 -8.50 3.36
C GLN A 205 4.93 -9.40 3.85
N HIS A 206 4.08 -8.91 4.76
CA HIS A 206 2.90 -9.64 5.19
C HIS A 206 1.91 -9.86 4.04
N SER A 207 1.68 -8.85 3.19
CA SER A 207 0.86 -9.03 1.98
C SER A 207 1.44 -10.08 1.03
N VAL A 208 2.76 -10.24 0.93
CA VAL A 208 3.40 -11.31 0.14
C VAL A 208 3.16 -12.67 0.78
N ALA A 209 3.37 -12.76 2.10
CA ALA A 209 3.17 -13.98 2.85
C ALA A 209 1.71 -14.47 2.75
N ASP A 210 0.74 -13.56 2.82
CA ASP A 210 -0.69 -13.83 2.62
C ASP A 210 -0.96 -14.45 1.24
N VAL A 211 -0.41 -13.90 0.16
CA VAL A 211 -0.58 -14.44 -1.20
C VAL A 211 0.07 -15.82 -1.35
N ASN A 212 1.27 -16.01 -0.83
CA ASN A 212 1.98 -17.30 -0.91
C ASN A 212 1.28 -18.39 -0.09
N SER A 213 0.75 -18.02 1.09
CA SER A 213 -0.04 -18.91 1.92
C SER A 213 -1.34 -19.29 1.21
N TRP A 214 -2.06 -18.31 0.64
CA TRP A 214 -3.25 -18.58 -0.15
C TRP A 214 -2.97 -19.52 -1.32
N ALA A 215 -1.88 -19.31 -2.05
CA ALA A 215 -1.51 -20.16 -3.18
C ALA A 215 -1.29 -21.62 -2.78
N THR A 216 -0.68 -21.83 -1.62
CA THR A 216 -0.48 -23.17 -1.05
C THR A 216 -1.81 -23.83 -0.70
N GLU A 217 -2.72 -23.11 -0.03
CA GLU A 217 -4.03 -23.65 0.35
C GLU A 217 -4.94 -23.88 -0.87
N TYR A 218 -4.92 -22.98 -1.86
CA TYR A 218 -5.63 -23.16 -3.12
C TYR A 218 -5.19 -24.45 -3.83
N MET A 219 -3.88 -24.68 -3.96
CA MET A 219 -3.35 -25.89 -4.59
C MET A 219 -3.69 -27.16 -3.80
N SER A 220 -3.67 -27.08 -2.46
CA SER A 220 -4.10 -28.20 -1.61
C SER A 220 -5.58 -28.51 -1.79
N ALA A 221 -6.43 -27.48 -1.84
CA ALA A 221 -7.87 -27.61 -2.00
C ALA A 221 -8.21 -28.19 -3.37
N ARG A 222 -7.57 -27.67 -4.44
CA ARG A 222 -7.72 -28.16 -5.81
C ARG A 222 -7.36 -29.63 -5.93
N THR A 223 -6.26 -30.04 -5.30
CA THR A 223 -5.84 -31.46 -5.24
C THR A 223 -6.87 -32.31 -4.49
N GLY A 224 -7.40 -31.81 -3.38
CA GLY A 224 -8.40 -32.52 -2.56
C GLY A 224 -9.74 -32.74 -3.25
N VAL A 225 -10.15 -31.85 -4.15
CA VAL A 225 -11.43 -31.96 -4.87
C VAL A 225 -11.34 -32.66 -6.24
N ALA A 226 -10.13 -32.88 -6.77
CA ALA A 226 -9.92 -33.27 -8.16
C ALA A 226 -10.69 -34.53 -8.59
N THR A 227 -10.66 -35.59 -7.78
CA THR A 227 -11.39 -36.84 -8.07
C THR A 227 -12.90 -36.63 -8.06
N ALA A 228 -13.45 -36.02 -7.01
CA ALA A 228 -14.88 -35.77 -6.90
C ALA A 228 -15.40 -34.86 -8.02
N ALA A 229 -14.61 -33.86 -8.43
CA ALA A 229 -14.94 -33.00 -9.56
C ALA A 229 -15.00 -33.78 -10.88
N ALA A 230 -14.03 -34.66 -11.13
CA ALA A 230 -14.01 -35.51 -12.33
C ALA A 230 -15.19 -36.49 -12.36
N ASP A 231 -15.46 -37.16 -11.23
CA ASP A 231 -16.57 -38.10 -11.08
C ASP A 231 -17.92 -37.41 -11.25
N TYR A 232 -18.09 -36.22 -10.67
CA TYR A 232 -19.32 -35.43 -10.83
C TYR A 232 -19.53 -34.96 -12.27
N THR A 233 -18.46 -34.52 -12.94
CA THR A 233 -18.53 -34.16 -14.36
C THR A 233 -18.94 -35.37 -15.21
N ALA A 234 -18.36 -36.55 -14.95
CA ALA A 234 -18.71 -37.78 -15.65
C ALA A 234 -20.15 -38.25 -15.35
N ALA A 235 -20.61 -38.12 -14.10
CA ALA A 235 -21.98 -38.43 -13.71
C ALA A 235 -23.00 -37.52 -14.39
N ARG A 236 -22.71 -36.21 -14.50
CA ARG A 236 -23.56 -35.25 -15.22
C ARG A 236 -23.61 -35.53 -16.72
N GLN A 237 -22.49 -35.93 -17.31
CA GLN A 237 -22.47 -36.35 -18.70
C GLN A 237 -23.31 -37.61 -18.92
N ALA A 238 -23.16 -38.63 -18.05
CA ALA A 238 -23.92 -39.88 -18.14
C ALA A 238 -25.44 -39.68 -17.92
N ALA A 239 -25.82 -38.73 -17.08
CA ALA A 239 -27.23 -38.36 -16.86
C ALA A 239 -27.90 -37.81 -18.13
N LEU A 240 -27.14 -37.18 -19.04
CA LEU A 240 -27.66 -36.75 -20.35
C LEU A 240 -28.02 -37.95 -21.24
N ASP A 241 -27.35 -39.09 -21.03
CA ASP A 241 -27.60 -40.35 -21.71
C ASP A 241 -28.63 -41.23 -20.96
N GLY A 242 -29.22 -40.72 -19.88
CA GLY A 242 -30.25 -41.41 -19.07
C GLY A 242 -29.71 -42.35 -17.99
N GLU A 243 -28.39 -42.34 -17.72
CA GLU A 243 -27.78 -43.11 -16.64
C GLU A 243 -27.68 -42.29 -15.34
N GLU A 244 -28.24 -42.80 -14.25
CA GLU A 244 -28.11 -42.18 -12.94
C GLU A 244 -26.87 -42.69 -12.21
N ARG A 245 -25.93 -41.80 -11.89
CA ARG A 245 -24.70 -42.09 -11.15
C ARG A 245 -24.62 -41.18 -9.93
N SER A 246 -24.53 -41.77 -8.74
CA SER A 246 -24.29 -41.05 -7.49
C SER A 246 -22.79 -40.82 -7.28
N VAL A 247 -22.42 -39.62 -6.83
CA VAL A 247 -21.02 -39.26 -6.50
C VAL A 247 -20.94 -38.86 -5.04
N ALA A 248 -19.95 -39.40 -4.32
CA ALA A 248 -19.74 -39.07 -2.92
C ALA A 248 -19.15 -37.66 -2.75
N SER A 249 -19.78 -36.82 -1.93
CA SER A 249 -19.35 -35.44 -1.69
C SER A 249 -18.40 -35.27 -0.51
N GLU A 250 -18.25 -36.27 0.36
CA GLU A 250 -17.58 -36.15 1.67
C GLU A 250 -16.15 -35.60 1.58
N ALA A 251 -15.33 -36.15 0.68
CA ALA A 251 -13.94 -35.70 0.48
C ALA A 251 -13.87 -34.27 -0.08
N ALA A 252 -14.78 -33.93 -1.02
CA ALA A 252 -14.87 -32.59 -1.57
C ALA A 252 -15.31 -31.58 -0.51
N ARG A 253 -16.29 -31.93 0.33
CA ARG A 253 -16.74 -31.12 1.46
C ARG A 253 -15.60 -30.84 2.42
N GLN A 254 -14.87 -31.88 2.84
CA GLN A 254 -13.72 -31.72 3.74
C GLN A 254 -12.64 -30.78 3.16
N ALA A 255 -12.32 -30.92 1.87
CA ALA A 255 -11.35 -30.06 1.20
C ALA A 255 -11.83 -28.60 1.10
N LEU A 256 -13.11 -28.39 0.76
CA LEU A 256 -13.71 -27.05 0.68
C LEU A 256 -13.85 -26.40 2.05
N ASP A 257 -14.23 -27.13 3.10
CA ASP A 257 -14.34 -26.60 4.45
C ASP A 257 -12.98 -26.15 5.00
N ARG A 258 -11.93 -26.92 4.71
CA ARG A 258 -10.55 -26.53 5.03
C ARG A 258 -10.17 -25.24 4.30
N TYR A 259 -10.45 -25.16 3.01
CA TYR A 259 -10.14 -23.98 2.20
C TYR A 259 -10.94 -22.75 2.65
N ALA A 260 -12.22 -22.94 2.99
CA ALA A 260 -13.10 -21.91 3.51
C ALA A 260 -12.64 -21.36 4.86
N GLY A 261 -11.98 -22.19 5.67
CA GLY A 261 -11.40 -21.84 6.96
C GLY A 261 -10.07 -21.07 6.87
N TRP A 262 -9.45 -20.97 5.70
CA TRP A 262 -8.27 -20.12 5.52
C TRP A 262 -8.66 -18.64 5.62
N SER A 263 -7.83 -17.87 6.30
CA SER A 263 -8.00 -16.43 6.47
C SER A 263 -6.69 -15.70 6.25
N LEU A 264 -6.80 -14.44 5.83
CA LEU A 264 -5.68 -13.51 5.80
C LEU A 264 -5.12 -13.28 7.21
N GLY A 265 -3.81 -13.08 7.33
CA GLY A 265 -3.19 -12.78 8.62
C GLY A 265 -3.71 -11.46 9.22
N ASP A 266 -3.72 -11.30 10.53
CA ASP A 266 -4.13 -10.03 11.15
C ASP A 266 -2.91 -9.11 11.27
N TRP A 267 -2.86 -8.07 10.44
CA TRP A 267 -1.80 -7.07 10.45
C TRP A 267 -2.34 -5.74 9.92
N ASP A 268 -1.89 -4.65 10.54
CA ASP A 268 -2.27 -3.29 10.17
C ASP A 268 -1.02 -2.46 9.84
N LEU A 269 -1.15 -1.59 8.85
CA LEU A 269 -0.12 -0.61 8.52
C LEU A 269 -0.22 0.56 9.49
N ALA A 270 0.88 0.88 10.17
CA ALA A 270 0.98 2.07 11.01
C ALA A 270 0.74 3.35 10.19
N ASP A 271 0.16 4.37 10.82
CA ASP A 271 -0.02 5.68 10.20
C ASP A 271 1.35 6.30 9.83
N PHE A 272 1.47 6.81 8.60
CA PHE A 272 2.66 7.55 8.19
C PHE A 272 2.74 8.93 8.89
N PRO A 273 3.96 9.48 9.10
CA PRO A 273 4.13 10.78 9.72
C PRO A 273 3.52 11.93 8.90
N ARG A 274 2.88 12.89 9.57
CA ARG A 274 2.18 14.03 8.93
C ARG A 274 2.64 15.35 9.53
N LEU A 275 2.81 16.37 8.70
CA LEU A 275 2.90 17.76 9.17
C LEU A 275 1.51 18.21 9.62
N VAL A 276 1.45 18.98 10.71
CA VAL A 276 0.19 19.56 11.19
C VAL A 276 -0.32 20.53 10.14
N ASP A 277 -1.63 20.52 9.84
CA ASP A 277 -2.23 21.58 9.04
C ASP A 277 -2.03 22.89 9.78
N GLY A 278 -1.34 23.84 9.16
CA GLY A 278 -1.09 25.15 9.78
C GLY A 278 -2.42 25.81 10.14
N SER A 279 -2.59 26.10 11.42
CA SER A 279 -3.69 26.93 11.95
C SER A 279 -3.42 28.41 11.72
#